data_AF-A0A1D2XAE1-F1
#
_entry.id   AF-A0A1D2XAE1-F1
#
_cell.length_a   1.000
_cell.length_b   1.000
_cell.length_c   1.000
_cell.angle_alpha   90.00
_cell.angle_beta   90.00
_cell.angle_gamma   90.00
#
_symmetry.space_group_name_H-M   'P 1'
#
loop_
_entity.id
_entity.type
_entity.pdbx_description
1 polymer ?
#
loop_
_entity_poly.entity_id
_entity_poly.type
_entity_poly.pdbx_seq_one_letter_code
_entity_poly.pdbx_strand_id
1 'polypeptide(L)' 'METKRAYKERFYPTPEQETLLAQSFGCARFVYNNTLRFRTDAYYKDGKSISHSEAEKR' A
#
# COMPACT_ATOMS: atom_id res chain seq x y z
N MET A 1 30.99 15.32 0.36
CA MET A 1 29.76 15.02 -0.41
C MET A 1 29.42 13.56 -0.14
N GLU A 2 28.38 13.28 0.64
CA GLU A 2 28.02 11.89 0.98
C GLU A 2 27.41 11.17 -0.22
N THR A 3 28.02 10.05 -0.61
CA THR A 3 27.51 9.19 -1.67
C THR A 3 26.43 8.27 -1.11
N LYS A 4 25.18 8.45 -1.54
CA LYS A 4 24.09 7.52 -1.19
C LYS A 4 24.36 6.16 -1.84
N ARG A 5 24.62 5.14 -1.02
CA ARG A 5 24.77 3.76 -1.48
C ARG A 5 23.41 3.09 -1.54
N ALA A 6 23.11 2.43 -2.67
CA ALA A 6 21.98 1.53 -2.80
C ALA A 6 22.48 0.09 -2.77
N TYR A 7 21.77 -0.77 -2.05
CA TYR A 7 22.09 -2.20 -1.94
C TYR A 7 20.99 -3.03 -2.58
N LYS A 8 21.38 -4.10 -3.27
CA LYS A 8 20.47 -5.13 -3.78
C LYS A 8 20.89 -6.45 -3.16
N GLU A 9 20.01 -7.02 -2.35
CA GLU A 9 20.27 -8.26 -1.62
C GLU A 9 19.17 -9.29 -1.95
N ARG A 10 19.51 -10.58 -1.85
CA ARG A 10 18.53 -11.66 -1.90
C ARG A 10 18.07 -11.99 -0.49
N PHE A 11 16.77 -12.00 -0.28
CA PHE A 11 16.17 -12.30 1.01
C PHE A 11 15.61 -13.73 1.01
N TYR A 12 15.97 -14.52 2.03
CA TYR A 12 15.53 -15.91 2.21
C TYR A 12 14.86 -16.07 3.59
N PRO A 13 13.53 -15.84 3.68
CA PRO A 13 12.82 -15.89 4.96
C PRO A 13 12.70 -17.31 5.52
N THR A 14 12.55 -17.43 6.85
CA THR A 14 12.05 -18.66 7.48
C THR A 14 10.56 -18.83 7.21
N PRO A 15 9.98 -20.04 7.37
CA PRO A 15 8.54 -20.25 7.18
C PRO A 15 7.64 -19.32 8.01
N GLU A 16 8.07 -19.00 9.24
CA GLU A 16 7.35 -18.05 10.11
C GLU A 16 7.42 -16.63 9.54
N GLN A 17 8.58 -16.22 9.03
CA GLN A 17 8.76 -14.91 8.40
C GLN A 17 7.94 -14.78 7.11
N GLU A 18 7.88 -15.83 6.28
CA GLU A 18 7.01 -15.86 5.09
C GLU A 18 5.56 -15.60 5.45
N THR A 19 5.07 -16.25 6.51
CA THR A 19 3.70 -16.09 7.01
C THR A 19 3.45 -14.65 7.46
N LEU A 20 4.34 -14.08 8.26
CA LEU A 20 4.23 -12.70 8.73
C LEU A 20 4.27 -11.70 7.58
N LEU A 21 5.12 -11.93 6.58
CA LEU A 21 5.21 -11.07 5.39
C LEU A 21 3.95 -11.16 4.55
N ALA A 22 3.41 -12.36 4.33
CA ALA A 22 2.17 -12.56 3.60
C ALA A 22 1.00 -11.82 4.28
N GLN A 23 0.89 -11.92 5.61
CA GLN A 23 -0.10 -11.17 6.38
C GLN A 23 0.10 -9.66 6.26
N SER A 24 1.34 -9.18 6.43
CA SER A 24 1.67 -7.75 6.38
C SER A 24 1.36 -7.15 5.01
N PHE A 25 1.83 -7.77 3.93
CA PHE A 25 1.57 -7.33 2.56
C PHE A 25 0.09 -7.50 2.18
N GLY A 26 -0.57 -8.55 2.68
CA GLY A 26 -2.00 -8.77 2.50
C GLY A 26 -2.83 -7.63 3.10
N CYS A 27 -2.56 -7.26 4.36
CA CYS A 27 -3.22 -6.13 5.03
C CYS A 27 -2.97 -4.81 4.29
N ALA A 28 -1.73 -4.51 3.92
CA ALA A 28 -1.40 -3.30 3.18
C ALA A 28 -2.12 -3.24 1.83
N ARG A 29 -2.12 -4.35 1.08
CA ARG A 29 -2.81 -4.46 -0.22
C ARG A 29 -4.31 -4.27 -0.07
N PHE A 30 -4.92 -4.84 0.96
CA PHE A 30 -6.34 -4.68 1.23
C PHE A 30 -6.71 -3.22 1.46
N VAL A 31 -6.03 -2.53 2.39
CA VAL A 31 -6.29 -1.12 2.70
C VAL A 31 -6.09 -0.26 1.46
N TYR A 32 -4.98 -0.45 0.74
CA TYR A 32 -4.70 0.29 -0.49
C TYR A 32 -5.80 0.11 -1.54
N ASN A 33 -6.15 -1.13 -1.86
CA ASN A 33 -7.17 -1.42 -2.87
C ASN A 33 -8.55 -0.90 -2.46
N ASN A 34 -8.87 -0.98 -1.18
CA ASN A 34 -10.13 -0.49 -0.65
C ASN A 34 -10.24 1.04 -0.81
N THR A 35 -9.18 1.78 -0.44
CA THR A 35 -9.13 3.24 -0.62
C THR A 35 -9.12 3.62 -2.10
N LEU A 36 -8.36 2.91 -2.93
CA LEU A 36 -8.35 3.12 -4.37
C LEU A 36 -9.75 2.95 -4.97
N ARG A 37 -10.47 1.88 -4.60
CA ARG A 37 -11.84 1.65 -5.05
C ARG A 37 -12.77 2.78 -4.65
N PHE A 38 -12.70 3.24 -3.40
CA PHE A 38 -13.53 4.35 -2.95
C PHE A 38 -13.31 5.64 -3.76
N ARG A 39 -12.05 6.01 -3.99
CA ARG A 39 -11.72 7.20 -4.79
C ARG A 39 -12.16 7.03 -6.24
N THR A 40 -12.00 5.82 -6.78
CA THR A 40 -12.43 5.46 -8.15
C THR A 40 -13.94 5.59 -8.30
N ASP A 41 -14.71 5.04 -7.36
CA ASP A 41 -16.16 5.12 -7.34
C ASP A 41 -16.65 6.58 -7.26
N ALA A 42 -16.07 7.40 -6.36
CA ALA A 42 -16.43 8.82 -6.22
C ALA A 42 -16.18 9.61 -7.51
N TYR A 43 -15.10 9.32 -8.22
CA TYR A 43 -14.78 9.96 -9.49
C TYR A 43 -15.77 9.56 -10.59
N TYR A 44 -16.00 8.25 -10.78
CA TYR A 44 -16.85 7.78 -11.88
C TYR A 44 -18.35 7.99 -11.65
N LYS A 45 -18.81 7.99 -10.39
CA LYS A 45 -20.24 8.19 -10.07
C LYS A 45 -20.59 9.67 -9.92
N ASP A 46 -19.74 10.43 -9.22
CA ASP A 46 -20.08 11.79 -8.78
C ASP A 46 -19.20 12.87 -9.44
N GLY A 47 -18.19 12.49 -10.24
CA GLY A 47 -17.21 13.42 -10.81
C GLY A 47 -16.26 14.02 -9.77
N LYS A 48 -16.22 13.46 -8.55
CA LYS A 48 -15.47 14.04 -7.42
C LYS A 48 -14.08 13.42 -7.30
N SER A 49 -13.06 14.28 -7.18
CA SER A 49 -11.70 13.86 -6.85
C SER A 49 -11.47 13.94 -5.34
N ILE A 50 -11.29 12.78 -4.71
CA ILE A 50 -11.06 12.67 -3.26
C ILE A 50 -9.56 12.80 -2.95
N SER A 51 -9.23 13.72 -2.03
CA SER A 51 -7.87 13.93 -1.53
C SER A 51 -7.42 12.82 -0.57
N HIS A 52 -6.12 12.73 -0.28
CA HIS A 52 -5.61 11.76 0.70
C HIS A 52 -6.21 11.98 2.09
N SER A 53 -6.18 13.22 2.59
CA SER A 53 -6.66 13.57 3.93
C SER A 53 -8.17 13.36 4.10
N GLU A 54 -8.92 13.39 3.00
CA GLU A 54 -10.35 13.04 3.00
C GLU A 54 -10.55 11.53 2.98
N ALA A 55 -9.79 10.80 2.17
CA ALA A 55 -9.85 9.34 2.12
C ALA A 55 -9.43 8.68 3.44
N GLU A 56 -8.52 9.30 4.19
CA GLU A 56 -8.07 8.83 5.51
C GLU A 56 -9.14 8.99 6.61
N LYS A 57 -10.10 9.91 6.44
CA LYS A 57 -11.17 10.17 7.41
C LYS A 57 -12.42 9.32 7.21
N ARG A 58 -12.43 8.43 6.22
CA ARG A 58 -13.57 7.61 5.82
C ARG A 58 -13.73 6.37 6.71
#